data_AF-A0A3D0XFM0-F1
#
_entry.id   AF-A0A3D0XFM0-F1
#
_cell.length_a   1.000
_cell.length_b   1.000
_cell.length_c   1.000
_cell.angle_alpha   90.00
_cell.angle_beta   90.00
_cell.angle_gamma   90.00
#
_symmetry.space_group_name_H-M   'P 1'
#
loop_
_entity.id
_entity.type
_entity.pdbx_description
1 polymer ?
#
loop_
_entity_poly.entity_id
_entity_poly.type
_entity_poly.pdbx_seq_one_letter_code
_entity_poly.pdbx_strand_id
1 'polypeptide(L)'
;MKSLSRKAFLRCGAALPLALRALSLKADTPPTPAPRRLVFICNSLGFYQPYFYPKHRGDWSSSPYLKALQLPSKWSLIENLFHPGMETSNHDSEKSFLTGKPHPESAHFVNGISLDQLLVPHMGGHTRFPSLSFSIYDRGWGCSWNERGSAIAPMHDESAIFQNLFGQEDLSTRRQQMEEDQAILKRLKQELNQRSQEGSLGGQRETYIRVMQELENRLRRETFWLQTRKPSVDHQLIQDPDHAFSAKVGNLFDLMRLALQTDSTRIITLSLDWVYGAIRVPGAAGGWHTLSHHGGKESLIHPLSRIEADILRHFNRFLVEMDQVEETGGSLLDHTTVVFGSNFEDASNHTCHRLPVIVAGGGYRHPQHTVLEKPAPLCNLYLELLQRHGMEVGQFGTSHGNMNLLGS
;
A
#
# COMPACT_ATOMS: atom_id res chain seq x y z
N MET A 1 -55.71 23.67 -44.24
CA MET A 1 -54.62 23.88 -43.26
C MET A 1 -54.58 25.36 -42.91
N LYS A 2 -54.86 25.73 -41.65
CA LYS A 2 -54.94 27.14 -41.21
C LYS A 2 -53.53 27.73 -41.13
N SER A 3 -53.33 28.90 -41.75
CA SER A 3 -52.06 29.63 -41.76
C SER A 3 -51.75 30.19 -40.37
N LEU A 4 -50.62 29.80 -39.79
CA LEU A 4 -50.09 30.40 -38.56
C LEU A 4 -49.65 31.85 -38.84
N SER A 5 -50.09 32.80 -38.01
CA SER A 5 -49.76 34.22 -38.20
C SER A 5 -48.31 34.52 -37.77
N ARG A 6 -47.69 35.51 -38.41
CA ARG A 6 -46.33 36.00 -38.08
C ARG A 6 -46.12 36.30 -36.58
N LYS A 7 -47.18 36.69 -35.86
CA LYS A 7 -47.15 36.94 -34.40
C LYS A 7 -47.09 35.65 -33.56
N ALA A 8 -47.58 34.52 -34.06
CA ALA A 8 -47.44 33.21 -33.41
C ALA A 8 -46.02 32.64 -33.60
N PHE A 9 -45.43 32.81 -34.79
CA PHE A 9 -44.06 32.37 -35.07
C PHE A 9 -43.01 33.12 -34.22
N LEU A 10 -43.19 34.43 -34.02
CA LEU A 10 -42.28 35.26 -33.21
C LEU A 10 -42.37 34.98 -31.69
N ARG A 11 -43.46 34.40 -31.18
CA ARG A 11 -43.55 33.97 -29.78
C ARG A 11 -42.82 32.64 -29.51
N CYS A 12 -42.66 31.80 -30.52
CA CYS A 12 -41.85 30.57 -30.42
C CYS A 12 -40.34 30.84 -30.57
N GLY A 13 -39.95 31.96 -31.19
CA GLY A 13 -38.55 32.32 -31.44
C GLY A 13 -37.74 32.78 -30.21
N ALA A 14 -38.40 33.19 -29.11
CA ALA A 14 -37.72 33.62 -27.89
C ALA A 14 -37.46 32.49 -26.86
N ALA A 15 -38.05 31.30 -27.07
CA ALA A 15 -37.87 30.16 -26.17
C ALA A 15 -36.82 29.15 -26.67
N LEU A 16 -36.42 29.22 -27.94
CA LEU A 16 -35.47 28.28 -28.54
C LEU A 16 -34.00 28.46 -28.06
N PRO A 17 -33.50 29.67 -27.72
CA PRO A 17 -32.14 29.79 -27.18
C PRO A 17 -32.01 29.31 -25.73
N LEU A 18 -33.11 29.31 -24.95
CA LEU A 18 -33.12 28.77 -23.59
C LEU A 18 -33.30 27.25 -23.57
N ALA A 19 -34.07 26.69 -24.51
CA ALA A 19 -34.20 25.24 -24.64
C ALA A 19 -32.90 24.58 -25.14
N LEU A 20 -32.15 25.21 -26.04
CA LEU A 20 -30.83 24.72 -26.47
C LEU A 20 -29.75 24.85 -25.39
N ARG A 21 -29.84 25.84 -24.48
CA ARG A 21 -28.98 25.90 -23.28
C ARG A 21 -29.35 24.87 -22.21
N ALA A 22 -30.63 24.51 -22.07
CA ALA A 22 -31.07 23.46 -21.16
C ALA A 22 -30.74 22.05 -21.68
N LEU A 23 -30.66 21.86 -23.01
CA LEU A 23 -30.26 20.60 -23.65
C LEU A 23 -28.73 20.42 -23.78
N SER A 24 -27.92 21.47 -23.56
CA SER A 24 -26.46 21.35 -23.44
C SER A 24 -25.95 21.26 -21.99
N LEU A 25 -26.84 21.21 -20.99
CA LEU A 25 -26.48 21.04 -19.56
C LEU A 25 -26.59 19.59 -19.06
N LYS A 26 -26.90 18.65 -19.96
CA LYS A 26 -26.59 17.23 -19.81
C LYS A 26 -25.69 16.81 -20.98
N ALA A 27 -24.51 17.42 -21.06
CA ALA A 27 -23.39 16.62 -21.52
C ALA A 27 -23.25 15.51 -20.47
N ASP A 28 -23.62 14.28 -20.85
CA ASP A 28 -23.14 13.07 -20.18
C ASP A 28 -21.62 13.18 -20.17
N THR A 29 -21.08 13.84 -19.15
CA THR A 29 -19.68 13.70 -18.84
C THR A 29 -19.63 12.26 -18.35
N PRO A 30 -18.96 11.34 -19.07
CA PRO A 30 -18.88 9.96 -18.60
C PRO A 30 -18.40 10.00 -17.15
N PRO A 31 -19.05 9.26 -16.24
CA PRO A 31 -18.74 9.37 -14.83
C PRO A 31 -17.25 9.12 -14.67
N THR A 32 -16.57 10.04 -13.98
CA THR A 32 -15.11 9.96 -13.81
C THR A 32 -14.78 8.59 -13.23
N PRO A 33 -13.93 7.79 -13.89
CA PRO A 33 -13.61 6.46 -13.40
C PRO A 33 -12.95 6.58 -12.02
N ALA A 34 -13.31 5.68 -11.12
CA ALA A 34 -12.70 5.65 -9.80
C ALA A 34 -11.19 5.41 -9.91
N PRO A 35 -10.36 6.06 -9.07
CA PRO A 35 -8.92 6.01 -9.20
C PRO A 35 -8.37 4.63 -8.83
N ARG A 36 -7.33 4.20 -9.53
CA ARG A 36 -6.58 2.98 -9.19
C ARG A 36 -5.75 3.22 -7.93
N ARG A 37 -5.73 2.22 -7.04
CA ARG A 37 -4.99 2.25 -5.78
C ARG A 37 -4.20 0.96 -5.59
N LEU A 38 -3.13 1.02 -4.82
CA LEU A 38 -2.31 -0.13 -4.44
C LEU A 38 -2.09 -0.20 -2.95
N VAL A 39 -2.15 -1.41 -2.42
CA VAL A 39 -1.84 -1.75 -1.04
C VAL A 39 -0.84 -2.90 -1.02
N PHE A 40 0.22 -2.75 -0.25
CA PHE A 40 1.22 -3.80 -0.02
C PHE A 40 1.27 -4.13 1.45
N ILE A 41 1.18 -5.42 1.80
CA ILE A 41 1.20 -5.89 3.18
C ILE A 41 2.27 -6.96 3.29
N CYS A 42 3.27 -6.74 4.15
CA CYS A 42 4.26 -7.75 4.50
C CYS A 42 3.90 -8.35 5.86
N ASN A 43 3.64 -9.65 5.90
CA ASN A 43 3.55 -10.41 7.14
C ASN A 43 4.90 -11.03 7.48
N SER A 44 5.68 -10.40 8.36
CA SER A 44 7.14 -10.57 8.40
C SER A 44 7.67 -11.93 8.88
N LEU A 45 6.80 -12.84 9.33
CA LEU A 45 7.16 -14.18 9.81
C LEU A 45 6.54 -15.32 9.01
N GLY A 46 5.96 -15.02 7.85
CA GLY A 46 5.28 -16.01 7.03
C GLY A 46 4.05 -16.59 7.74
N PHE A 47 3.68 -17.80 7.36
CA PHE A 47 2.60 -18.55 7.97
C PHE A 47 3.05 -19.98 8.18
N TYR A 48 2.52 -20.66 9.20
CA TYR A 48 2.71 -22.08 9.34
C TYR A 48 2.12 -22.82 8.11
N GLN A 49 3.01 -23.30 7.24
CA GLN A 49 2.61 -23.73 5.89
C GLN A 49 1.52 -24.79 5.83
N PRO A 50 1.54 -25.84 6.70
CA PRO A 50 0.51 -26.87 6.66
C PRO A 50 -0.90 -26.33 6.91
N TYR A 51 -1.02 -25.13 7.48
CA TYR A 51 -2.30 -24.47 7.74
C TYR A 51 -2.64 -23.40 6.71
N PHE A 52 -1.65 -22.87 5.99
CA PHE A 52 -1.83 -21.83 4.97
C PHE A 52 -2.21 -22.40 3.60
N TYR A 53 -1.42 -23.33 3.05
CA TYR A 53 -1.64 -23.85 1.70
C TYR A 53 -2.75 -24.91 1.65
N PRO A 54 -3.66 -24.85 0.67
CA PRO A 54 -4.66 -25.91 0.50
C PRO A 54 -3.98 -27.20 0.00
N LYS A 55 -4.52 -28.36 0.41
CA LYS A 55 -3.99 -29.69 0.01
C LYS A 55 -4.13 -29.95 -1.48
N HIS A 56 -5.16 -29.39 -2.09
CA HIS A 56 -5.42 -29.45 -3.52
C HIS A 56 -5.61 -28.04 -4.08
N ARG A 57 -5.20 -27.83 -5.33
CA ARG A 57 -5.30 -26.53 -6.00
C ARG A 57 -6.76 -26.04 -5.98
N GLY A 58 -6.95 -24.82 -5.46
CA GLY A 58 -8.26 -24.17 -5.32
C GLY A 58 -9.18 -24.71 -4.22
N ASP A 59 -8.81 -25.78 -3.50
CA ASP A 59 -9.63 -26.33 -2.40
C ASP A 59 -9.39 -25.59 -1.08
N TRP A 60 -9.99 -24.41 -0.96
CA TRP A 60 -9.86 -23.56 0.24
C TRP A 60 -10.33 -24.23 1.51
N SER A 61 -11.27 -25.18 1.43
CA SER A 61 -11.81 -25.88 2.60
C SER A 61 -10.74 -26.69 3.35
N SER A 62 -9.70 -27.10 2.62
CA SER A 62 -8.56 -27.86 3.15
C SER A 62 -7.49 -27.00 3.82
N SER A 63 -7.54 -25.67 3.69
CA SER A 63 -6.64 -24.72 4.34
C SER A 63 -7.28 -24.18 5.63
N PRO A 64 -6.77 -24.53 6.82
CA PRO A 64 -7.22 -23.95 8.09
C PRO A 64 -7.28 -22.42 8.10
N TYR A 65 -6.36 -21.75 7.39
CA TYR A 65 -6.26 -20.30 7.33
C TYR A 65 -7.12 -19.66 6.25
N LEU A 66 -7.12 -20.21 5.02
CA LEU A 66 -7.78 -19.58 3.88
C LEU A 66 -9.26 -19.93 3.74
N LYS A 67 -9.74 -21.00 4.41
CA LYS A 67 -11.17 -21.39 4.35
C LYS A 67 -12.15 -20.31 4.80
N ALA A 68 -11.70 -19.37 5.64
CA ALA A 68 -12.53 -18.29 6.17
C ALA A 68 -12.45 -17.00 5.35
N LEU A 69 -11.55 -16.94 4.35
CA LEU A 69 -11.40 -15.78 3.49
C LEU A 69 -12.57 -15.72 2.50
N GLN A 70 -13.31 -14.62 2.53
CA GLN A 70 -14.47 -14.39 1.68
C GLN A 70 -14.05 -13.88 0.30
N LEU A 71 -15.03 -13.65 -0.59
CA LEU A 71 -14.83 -13.11 -1.93
C LEU A 71 -13.85 -13.95 -2.80
N PRO A 72 -14.01 -15.29 -2.90
CA PRO A 72 -13.05 -16.17 -3.59
C PRO A 72 -12.85 -15.87 -5.08
N SER A 73 -13.71 -15.06 -5.69
CA SER A 73 -13.56 -14.56 -7.07
C SER A 73 -12.75 -13.27 -7.19
N LYS A 74 -12.45 -12.59 -6.07
CA LYS A 74 -11.75 -11.30 -6.01
C LYS A 74 -10.34 -11.41 -5.43
N TRP A 75 -9.81 -12.63 -5.27
CA TRP A 75 -8.43 -12.83 -4.88
C TRP A 75 -7.83 -14.11 -5.47
N SER A 76 -6.51 -14.13 -5.55
CA SER A 76 -5.72 -15.27 -6.00
C SER A 76 -4.59 -15.56 -5.03
N LEU A 77 -4.38 -16.85 -4.72
CA LEU A 77 -3.13 -17.33 -4.14
C LEU A 77 -2.14 -17.65 -5.25
N ILE A 78 -0.90 -17.17 -5.12
CA ILE A 78 0.19 -17.45 -6.06
C ILE A 78 1.32 -18.16 -5.30
N GLU A 79 1.53 -19.43 -5.61
CA GLU A 79 2.59 -20.25 -5.01
C GLU A 79 3.87 -20.25 -5.84
N ASN A 80 4.99 -20.60 -5.20
CA ASN A 80 6.33 -20.71 -5.78
C ASN A 80 6.95 -19.38 -6.24
N LEU A 81 6.51 -18.26 -5.65
CA LEU A 81 7.24 -16.99 -5.73
C LEU A 81 8.34 -16.93 -4.65
N PHE A 82 9.44 -16.24 -4.92
CA PHE A 82 10.54 -16.07 -3.95
C PHE A 82 11.34 -14.79 -4.21
N HIS A 83 12.19 -14.39 -3.26
CA HIS A 83 13.21 -13.37 -3.52
C HIS A 83 14.59 -14.03 -3.69
N PRO A 84 15.25 -13.90 -4.86
CA PRO A 84 16.61 -14.38 -5.04
C PRO A 84 17.61 -13.71 -4.10
N GLY A 85 18.64 -14.44 -3.65
CA GLY A 85 19.71 -13.88 -2.80
C GLY A 85 19.35 -13.74 -1.33
N MET A 86 18.36 -14.51 -0.84
CA MET A 86 17.90 -14.50 0.55
C MET A 86 18.44 -15.67 1.38
N GLU A 87 19.30 -16.52 0.82
CA GLU A 87 19.75 -17.78 1.43
C GLU A 87 20.50 -17.59 2.76
N THR A 88 21.07 -16.42 2.96
CA THR A 88 21.80 -16.05 4.19
C THR A 88 21.03 -15.04 5.06
N SER A 89 19.76 -14.79 4.75
CA SER A 89 18.96 -13.76 5.42
C SER A 89 18.06 -14.38 6.47
N ASN A 90 18.02 -13.76 7.64
CA ASN A 90 17.08 -14.07 8.70
C ASN A 90 15.94 -13.03 8.65
N HIS A 91 15.49 -12.57 9.83
CA HIS A 91 14.33 -11.69 10.00
C HIS A 91 14.45 -10.34 9.32
N ASP A 92 15.63 -9.94 8.83
CA ASP A 92 15.80 -8.70 8.09
C ASP A 92 15.54 -8.86 6.57
N SER A 93 15.16 -10.06 6.10
CA SER A 93 14.74 -10.28 4.71
C SER A 93 13.53 -9.43 4.28
N GLU A 94 12.73 -8.96 5.23
CA GLU A 94 11.65 -7.99 5.01
C GLU A 94 12.11 -6.65 4.41
N LYS A 95 13.38 -6.25 4.60
CA LYS A 95 13.98 -5.08 3.94
C LYS A 95 13.86 -5.16 2.42
N SER A 96 13.84 -6.38 1.89
CA SER A 96 13.81 -6.66 0.47
C SER A 96 12.42 -6.95 -0.08
N PHE A 97 11.38 -6.97 0.76
CA PHE A 97 10.03 -7.38 0.37
C PHE A 97 9.50 -6.60 -0.83
N LEU A 98 9.65 -5.26 -0.83
CA LEU A 98 9.21 -4.38 -1.93
C LEU A 98 10.32 -3.92 -2.88
N THR A 99 11.58 -4.32 -2.68
CA THR A 99 12.70 -3.90 -3.54
C THR A 99 13.28 -5.06 -4.35
N GLY A 100 13.15 -6.29 -3.84
CA GLY A 100 13.83 -7.47 -4.36
C GLY A 100 15.36 -7.41 -4.24
N LYS A 101 15.91 -6.50 -3.42
CA LYS A 101 17.35 -6.33 -3.28
C LYS A 101 17.97 -7.53 -2.55
N PRO A 102 18.95 -8.25 -3.11
CA PRO A 102 19.51 -9.43 -2.46
C PRO A 102 20.40 -9.08 -1.24
N HIS A 103 20.61 -10.07 -0.37
CA HIS A 103 21.53 -10.02 0.79
C HIS A 103 21.29 -8.88 1.82
N PRO A 104 20.06 -8.70 2.35
CA PRO A 104 19.68 -7.63 3.28
C PRO A 104 20.41 -7.59 4.63
N GLU A 105 21.08 -8.68 5.02
CA GLU A 105 21.89 -8.76 6.24
C GLU A 105 23.40 -8.56 6.01
N SER A 106 23.82 -8.32 4.76
CA SER A 106 25.22 -8.00 4.47
C SER A 106 25.64 -6.69 5.15
N ALA A 107 26.87 -6.64 5.67
CA ALA A 107 27.45 -5.43 6.28
C ALA A 107 27.55 -4.25 5.29
N HIS A 108 27.50 -4.51 3.98
CA HIS A 108 27.53 -3.50 2.92
C HIS A 108 26.18 -3.38 2.20
N PHE A 109 25.09 -3.86 2.80
CA PHE A 109 23.78 -3.76 2.20
C PHE A 109 23.36 -2.30 2.05
N VAL A 110 23.02 -1.94 0.81
CA VAL A 110 22.37 -0.68 0.46
C VAL A 110 21.14 -1.04 -0.34
N ASN A 111 19.98 -0.57 0.12
CA ASN A 111 18.73 -0.89 -0.55
C ASN A 111 18.55 -0.07 -1.83
N GLY A 112 17.46 -0.34 -2.56
CA GLY A 112 17.03 0.46 -3.70
C GLY A 112 15.67 1.11 -3.45
N ILE A 113 15.15 1.81 -4.47
CA ILE A 113 13.76 2.27 -4.44
C ILE A 113 12.81 1.07 -4.33
N SER A 114 11.81 1.23 -3.48
CA SER A 114 10.73 0.27 -3.30
C SER A 114 9.61 0.47 -4.31
N LEU A 115 8.84 -0.60 -4.54
CA LEU A 115 7.76 -0.64 -5.51
C LEU A 115 6.73 0.47 -5.30
N ASP A 116 6.29 0.67 -4.07
CA ASP A 116 5.34 1.71 -3.67
C ASP A 116 5.91 3.11 -3.95
N GLN A 117 7.19 3.33 -3.68
CA GLN A 117 7.84 4.61 -3.95
C GLN A 117 8.09 4.86 -5.44
N LEU A 118 8.30 3.79 -6.22
CA LEU A 118 8.39 3.89 -7.68
C LEU A 118 7.05 4.31 -8.31
N LEU A 119 5.91 4.00 -7.67
CA LEU A 119 4.57 4.39 -8.11
C LEU A 119 4.18 5.83 -7.71
N VAL A 120 4.84 6.42 -6.71
CA VAL A 120 4.51 7.77 -6.20
C VAL A 120 4.51 8.85 -7.29
N PRO A 121 5.51 8.96 -8.19
CA PRO A 121 5.50 9.94 -9.26
C PRO A 121 4.30 9.83 -10.22
N HIS A 122 3.72 8.63 -10.35
CA HIS A 122 2.63 8.34 -11.29
C HIS A 122 1.24 8.61 -10.72
N MET A 123 1.02 8.37 -9.43
CA MET A 123 -0.32 8.52 -8.82
C MET A 123 -0.37 9.28 -7.49
N GLY A 124 0.75 9.46 -6.80
CA GLY A 124 0.80 10.15 -5.50
C GLY A 124 0.60 11.66 -5.58
N GLY A 125 0.70 12.26 -6.78
CA GLY A 125 0.47 13.71 -6.97
C GLY A 125 -0.99 14.14 -6.85
N HIS A 126 -1.94 13.20 -6.89
CA HIS A 126 -3.37 13.49 -6.87
C HIS A 126 -3.98 13.52 -5.46
N THR A 127 -3.23 13.09 -4.45
CA THR A 127 -3.71 12.94 -3.08
C THR A 127 -2.86 13.74 -2.10
N ARG A 128 -3.40 13.99 -0.89
CA ARG A 128 -2.67 14.72 0.15
C ARG A 128 -1.39 14.01 0.56
N PHE A 129 -1.50 12.70 0.78
CA PHE A 129 -0.37 11.86 1.12
C PHE A 129 0.03 11.09 -0.14
N PRO A 130 1.25 11.30 -0.69
CA PRO A 130 1.68 10.62 -1.91
C PRO A 130 1.72 9.09 -1.76
N SER A 131 2.07 8.65 -0.55
CA SER A 131 1.95 7.27 -0.07
C SER A 131 1.84 7.30 1.45
N LEU A 132 1.33 6.23 2.07
CA LEU A 132 1.37 6.01 3.52
C LEU A 132 2.15 4.73 3.81
N SER A 133 3.05 4.78 4.78
CA SER A 133 3.81 3.63 5.27
C SER A 133 3.42 3.39 6.72
N PHE A 134 2.85 2.23 7.03
CA PHE A 134 2.41 1.81 8.35
C PHE A 134 3.21 0.62 8.85
N SER A 135 3.32 0.49 10.17
CA SER A 135 3.83 -0.71 10.82
C SER A 135 3.09 -0.97 12.13
N ILE A 136 3.17 -2.20 12.62
CA ILE A 136 2.59 -2.55 13.93
C ILE A 136 3.48 -2.16 15.11
N TYR A 137 4.75 -1.83 14.87
CA TYR A 137 5.71 -1.45 15.90
C TYR A 137 6.80 -0.55 15.32
N ASP A 138 7.46 0.24 16.18
CA ASP A 138 8.58 1.10 15.78
C ASP A 138 9.90 0.32 15.75
N ARG A 139 10.24 -0.22 14.58
CA ARG A 139 11.56 -0.81 14.31
C ARG A 139 12.55 0.22 13.72
N GLY A 140 12.11 1.48 13.55
CA GLY A 140 12.82 2.53 12.83
C GLY A 140 12.75 2.43 11.30
N TRP A 141 12.21 1.34 10.76
CA TRP A 141 12.05 1.09 9.32
C TRP A 141 10.91 0.09 9.08
N GLY A 142 10.42 0.05 7.85
CA GLY A 142 9.46 -0.94 7.37
C GLY A 142 9.80 -1.35 5.93
N CYS A 143 8.82 -1.71 5.12
CA CYS A 143 9.05 -2.20 3.76
C CYS A 143 9.30 -1.11 2.70
N SER A 144 9.19 0.17 3.05
CA SER A 144 9.24 1.31 2.11
C SER A 144 10.62 1.98 2.09
N TRP A 145 11.17 2.18 0.90
CA TRP A 145 12.52 2.68 0.63
C TRP A 145 12.52 3.72 -0.49
N ASN A 146 13.17 4.85 -0.27
CA ASN A 146 13.28 5.92 -1.27
C ASN A 146 14.33 5.61 -2.35
N GLU A 147 14.48 6.50 -3.34
CA GLU A 147 15.46 6.37 -4.43
C GLU A 147 16.92 6.20 -3.97
N ARG A 148 17.26 6.66 -2.77
CA ARG A 148 18.61 6.54 -2.19
C ARG A 148 18.83 5.23 -1.43
N GLY A 149 17.82 4.35 -1.39
CA GLY A 149 17.85 3.15 -0.56
C GLY A 149 17.78 3.44 0.94
N SER A 150 17.30 4.62 1.33
CA SER A 150 17.03 4.94 2.74
C SER A 150 15.62 4.55 3.11
N ALA A 151 15.46 3.95 4.30
CA ALA A 151 14.16 3.55 4.82
C ALA A 151 13.26 4.77 5.02
N ILE A 152 11.98 4.63 4.67
CA ILE A 152 10.93 5.57 5.01
C ILE A 152 10.32 5.07 6.32
N ALA A 153 10.46 5.88 7.37
CA ALA A 153 9.95 5.54 8.70
C ALA A 153 8.42 5.30 8.64
N PRO A 154 7.94 4.12 9.09
CA PRO A 154 6.52 3.84 9.12
C PRO A 154 5.84 4.54 10.30
N MET A 155 4.58 4.90 10.13
CA MET A 155 3.71 5.34 11.21
C MET A 155 3.13 4.10 11.92
N HIS A 156 3.17 4.08 13.24
CA HIS A 156 2.71 2.93 14.03
C HIS A 156 1.72 3.30 15.14
N ASP A 157 1.66 4.57 15.56
CA ASP A 157 0.68 5.05 16.53
C ASP A 157 -0.67 5.33 15.84
N GLU A 158 -1.70 4.55 16.17
CA GLU A 158 -3.01 4.61 15.51
C GLU A 158 -3.72 5.94 15.74
N SER A 159 -3.56 6.54 16.93
CA SER A 159 -4.17 7.82 17.27
C SER A 159 -3.50 8.95 16.50
N ALA A 160 -2.18 8.92 16.39
CA ALA A 160 -1.42 9.87 15.59
C ALA A 160 -1.71 9.73 14.10
N ILE A 161 -1.87 8.49 13.59
CA ILE A 161 -2.28 8.24 12.21
C ILE A 161 -3.69 8.81 11.97
N PHE A 162 -4.65 8.51 12.83
CA PHE A 162 -6.02 9.01 12.73
C PHE A 162 -6.05 10.55 12.73
N GLN A 163 -5.35 11.18 13.68
CA GLN A 163 -5.25 12.63 13.78
C GLN A 163 -4.54 13.24 12.54
N ASN A 164 -3.52 12.58 12.01
CA ASN A 164 -2.85 13.04 10.80
C ASN A 164 -3.76 12.95 9.57
N LEU A 165 -4.61 11.93 9.46
CA LEU A 165 -5.50 11.75 8.31
C LEU A 165 -6.77 12.61 8.39
N PHE A 166 -7.42 12.67 9.55
CA PHE A 166 -8.78 13.20 9.71
C PHE A 166 -8.90 14.30 10.76
N GLY A 167 -7.86 14.49 11.56
CA GLY A 167 -7.82 15.48 12.63
C GLY A 167 -7.77 16.92 12.15
N GLN A 168 -8.18 17.83 13.03
CA GLN A 168 -8.01 19.27 12.80
C GLN A 168 -6.53 19.65 12.84
N GLU A 169 -6.09 20.42 11.86
CA GLU A 169 -4.73 20.96 11.83
C GLU A 169 -4.67 22.33 12.47
N ASP A 170 -3.66 22.53 13.31
CA ASP A 170 -3.23 23.88 13.67
C ASP A 170 -2.51 24.49 12.46
N LEU A 171 -3.27 25.27 11.69
CA LEU A 171 -2.78 25.98 10.52
C LEU A 171 -1.64 26.95 10.85
N SER A 172 -1.57 27.46 12.10
CA SER A 172 -0.52 28.38 12.51
C SER A 172 0.83 27.64 12.66
N THR A 173 0.84 26.53 13.39
CA THR A 173 2.03 25.67 13.54
C THR A 173 2.49 25.12 12.19
N ARG A 174 1.55 24.68 11.35
CA ARG A 174 1.88 24.17 10.00
C ARG A 174 2.50 25.23 9.11
N ARG A 175 1.98 26.47 9.13
CA ARG A 175 2.56 27.59 8.37
C ARG A 175 3.97 27.91 8.86
N GLN A 176 4.19 27.93 10.17
CA GLN A 176 5.51 28.18 10.74
C GLN A 176 6.52 27.11 10.28
N GLN A 177 6.16 25.82 10.33
CA GLN A 177 7.04 24.74 9.85
C GLN A 177 7.39 24.91 8.36
N MET A 178 6.43 25.33 7.53
CA MET A 178 6.71 25.58 6.12
C MET A 178 7.64 26.77 5.90
N GLU A 179 7.51 27.84 6.67
CA GLU A 179 8.41 29.00 6.61
C GLU A 179 9.84 28.59 6.98
N GLU A 180 9.99 27.74 8.00
CA GLU A 180 11.27 27.14 8.39
C GLU A 180 11.85 26.27 7.26
N ASP A 181 11.04 25.38 6.66
CA ASP A 181 11.45 24.52 5.55
C ASP A 181 11.84 25.34 4.31
N GLN A 182 11.13 26.44 4.01
CA GLN A 182 11.49 27.39 2.96
C GLN A 182 12.83 28.10 3.25
N ALA A 183 13.07 28.46 4.50
CA ALA A 183 14.33 29.06 4.92
C ALA A 183 15.50 28.07 4.78
N ILE A 184 15.29 26.79 5.14
CA ILE A 184 16.28 25.72 4.94
C ILE A 184 16.58 25.55 3.45
N LEU A 185 15.55 25.45 2.60
CA LEU A 185 15.72 25.35 1.15
C LEU A 185 16.53 26.53 0.57
N LYS A 186 16.26 27.75 1.05
CA LYS A 186 17.00 28.94 0.63
C LYS A 186 18.48 28.86 1.03
N ARG A 187 18.79 28.39 2.23
CA ARG A 187 20.17 28.19 2.70
C ARG A 187 20.89 27.14 1.87
N LEU A 188 20.25 26.00 1.58
CA LEU A 188 20.82 24.95 0.72
C LEU A 188 21.14 25.45 -0.69
N LYS A 189 20.26 26.28 -1.28
CA LYS A 189 20.51 26.95 -2.56
C LYS A 189 21.73 27.87 -2.54
N GLN A 190 21.86 28.66 -1.48
CA GLN A 190 22.99 29.58 -1.32
C GLN A 190 24.30 28.81 -1.16
N GLU A 191 24.30 27.77 -0.32
CA GLU A 191 25.47 26.91 -0.11
C GLU A 191 25.91 26.20 -1.40
N LEU A 192 24.95 25.67 -2.17
CA LEU A 192 25.23 25.06 -3.47
C LEU A 192 25.90 26.06 -4.43
N ASN A 193 25.37 27.28 -4.52
CA ASN A 193 25.93 28.31 -5.39
C ASN A 193 27.35 28.72 -4.95
N GLN A 194 27.57 28.90 -3.65
CA GLN A 194 28.88 29.25 -3.10
C GLN A 194 29.92 28.15 -3.38
N ARG A 195 29.63 26.90 -3.02
CA ARG A 195 30.55 25.77 -3.25
C ARG A 195 30.78 25.50 -4.74
N SER A 196 29.79 25.79 -5.59
CA SER A 196 29.96 25.70 -7.05
C SER A 196 30.92 26.75 -7.59
N GLN A 197 30.97 27.95 -7.01
CA GLN A 197 31.95 28.98 -7.37
C GLN A 197 33.35 28.65 -6.85
N GLU A 198 33.45 28.01 -5.68
CA GLU A 198 34.71 27.57 -5.07
C GLU A 198 35.31 26.31 -5.73
N GLY A 199 34.59 25.65 -6.65
CA GLY A 199 35.02 24.41 -7.30
C GLY A 199 35.03 23.19 -6.36
N SER A 200 34.41 23.28 -5.18
CA SER A 200 34.52 22.30 -4.08
C SER A 200 33.43 21.23 -4.06
N LEU A 201 32.47 21.27 -4.99
CA LEU A 201 31.31 20.36 -4.97
C LEU A 201 31.57 18.93 -5.44
N GLY A 202 32.58 18.70 -6.29
CA GLY A 202 32.86 17.38 -6.87
C GLY A 202 31.60 16.62 -7.30
N GLY A 203 31.51 15.33 -6.92
CA GLY A 203 30.33 14.48 -7.16
C GLY A 203 29.13 14.71 -6.23
N GLN A 204 29.22 15.60 -5.23
CA GLN A 204 28.10 15.85 -4.29
C GLN A 204 27.02 16.76 -4.90
N ARG A 205 27.33 17.50 -5.97
CA ARG A 205 26.41 18.47 -6.62
C ARG A 205 25.06 17.86 -6.96
N GLU A 206 25.06 16.67 -7.55
CA GLU A 206 23.82 15.99 -7.97
C GLU A 206 22.96 15.62 -6.77
N THR A 207 23.57 15.16 -5.68
CA THR A 207 22.87 14.86 -4.42
C THR A 207 22.18 16.11 -3.86
N TYR A 208 22.86 17.26 -3.82
CA TYR A 208 22.25 18.52 -3.37
C TYR A 208 21.07 18.93 -4.25
N ILE A 209 21.22 18.86 -5.57
CA ILE A 209 20.16 19.20 -6.52
C ILE A 209 18.93 18.30 -6.27
N ARG A 210 19.11 16.99 -6.09
CA ARG A 210 18.00 16.07 -5.82
C ARG A 210 17.29 16.37 -4.50
N VAL A 211 18.04 16.56 -3.41
CA VAL A 211 17.47 16.90 -2.10
C VAL A 211 16.67 18.20 -2.16
N MET A 212 17.18 19.21 -2.87
CA MET A 212 16.47 20.47 -3.07
C MET A 212 15.18 20.30 -3.88
N GLN A 213 15.20 19.51 -4.96
CA GLN A 213 14.01 19.22 -5.76
C GLN A 213 12.94 18.45 -4.94
N GLU A 214 13.35 17.49 -4.11
CA GLU A 214 12.45 16.78 -3.19
C GLU A 214 11.78 17.75 -2.21
N LEU A 215 12.57 18.64 -1.59
CA LEU A 215 12.07 19.63 -0.63
C LEU A 215 11.13 20.65 -1.30
N GLU A 216 11.45 21.12 -2.50
CA GLU A 216 10.59 22.01 -3.29
C GLU A 216 9.25 21.36 -3.64
N ASN A 217 9.28 20.11 -4.10
CA ASN A 217 8.08 19.36 -4.44
C ASN A 217 7.22 19.10 -3.19
N ARG A 218 7.85 18.80 -2.06
CA ARG A 218 7.18 18.64 -0.76
C ARG A 218 6.47 19.94 -0.34
N LEU A 219 7.18 21.07 -0.34
CA LEU A 219 6.62 22.37 0.05
C LEU A 219 5.48 22.81 -0.86
N ARG A 220 5.60 22.60 -2.18
CA ARG A 220 4.53 22.93 -3.14
C ARG A 220 3.24 22.15 -2.83
N ARG A 221 3.36 20.85 -2.54
CA ARG A 221 2.22 20.01 -2.18
C ARG A 221 1.62 20.40 -0.85
N GLU A 222 2.44 20.58 0.18
CA GLU A 222 1.98 20.99 1.51
C GLU A 222 1.20 22.31 1.44
N THR A 223 1.67 23.28 0.66
CA THR A 223 0.98 24.55 0.43
C THR A 223 -0.44 24.36 -0.12
N PHE A 224 -0.59 23.54 -1.16
CA PHE A 224 -1.89 23.25 -1.77
C PHE A 224 -2.84 22.54 -0.79
N TRP A 225 -2.32 21.53 -0.09
CA TRP A 225 -3.14 20.68 0.77
C TRP A 225 -3.51 21.31 2.10
N LEU A 226 -2.76 22.30 2.59
CA LEU A 226 -3.12 23.10 3.78
C LEU A 226 -4.31 24.02 3.55
N GLN A 227 -4.58 24.40 2.30
CA GLN A 227 -5.77 25.16 1.92
C GLN A 227 -6.99 24.26 1.68
N THR A 228 -6.78 22.94 1.64
CA THR A 228 -7.82 21.95 1.42
C THR A 228 -8.28 21.38 2.76
N ARG A 229 -9.59 21.23 2.99
CA ARG A 229 -10.08 20.61 4.23
C ARG A 229 -9.75 19.12 4.26
N LYS A 230 -9.44 18.58 5.46
CA LYS A 230 -9.35 17.13 5.64
C LYS A 230 -10.74 16.50 5.50
N PRO A 231 -10.83 15.26 4.99
CA PRO A 231 -12.08 14.51 5.07
C PRO A 231 -12.45 14.28 6.53
N SER A 232 -13.75 14.21 6.79
CA SER A 232 -14.30 13.85 8.10
C SER A 232 -14.89 12.45 8.00
N VAL A 233 -14.60 11.62 8.99
CA VAL A 233 -15.08 10.25 9.09
C VAL A 233 -15.66 10.05 10.49
N ASP A 234 -16.77 9.33 10.57
CA ASP A 234 -17.29 8.85 11.85
C ASP A 234 -16.68 7.48 12.12
N HIS A 235 -15.56 7.49 12.85
CA HIS A 235 -14.83 6.28 13.18
C HIS A 235 -14.17 6.43 14.55
N GLN A 236 -14.20 5.33 15.32
CA GLN A 236 -13.55 5.21 16.61
C GLN A 236 -12.58 4.05 16.55
N LEU A 237 -11.36 4.29 17.03
CA LEU A 237 -10.36 3.25 17.15
C LEU A 237 -10.84 2.18 18.13
N ILE A 238 -10.68 0.92 17.74
CA ILE A 238 -10.93 -0.26 18.55
C ILE A 238 -10.05 -0.17 19.81
N GLN A 239 -10.67 -0.29 20.98
CA GLN A 239 -10.00 -0.38 22.27
C GLN A 239 -10.31 -1.76 22.86
N ASP A 240 -9.32 -2.65 22.85
CA ASP A 240 -9.39 -3.95 23.53
C ASP A 240 -8.08 -4.17 24.31
N PRO A 241 -8.03 -3.83 25.60
CA PRO A 241 -6.82 -3.98 26.40
C PRO A 241 -6.44 -5.45 26.62
N ASP A 242 -7.38 -6.40 26.52
CA ASP A 242 -7.09 -7.82 26.66
C ASP A 242 -6.42 -8.39 25.40
N HIS A 243 -6.72 -7.83 24.23
CA HIS A 243 -6.15 -8.20 22.93
C HIS A 243 -5.62 -6.99 22.17
N ALA A 244 -4.78 -6.18 22.82
CA ALA A 244 -4.28 -4.92 22.26
C ALA A 244 -3.58 -5.09 20.89
N PHE A 245 -2.89 -6.21 20.67
CA PHE A 245 -2.31 -6.54 19.36
C PHE A 245 -3.37 -6.71 18.28
N SER A 246 -4.43 -7.47 18.57
CA SER A 246 -5.56 -7.69 17.66
C SER A 246 -6.27 -6.36 17.34
N ALA A 247 -6.57 -5.56 18.37
CA ALA A 247 -7.14 -4.22 18.19
C ALA A 247 -6.26 -3.34 17.29
N LYS A 248 -4.94 -3.36 17.51
CA LYS A 248 -3.97 -2.60 16.72
C LYS A 248 -3.96 -3.00 15.24
N VAL A 249 -3.89 -4.29 14.95
CA VAL A 249 -3.96 -4.80 13.58
C VAL A 249 -5.28 -4.37 12.93
N GLY A 250 -6.40 -4.51 13.65
CA GLY A 250 -7.71 -4.06 13.17
C GLY A 250 -7.76 -2.57 12.86
N ASN A 251 -7.26 -1.72 13.76
CA ASN A 251 -7.24 -0.27 13.58
C ASN A 251 -6.38 0.15 12.39
N LEU A 252 -5.21 -0.47 12.18
CA LEU A 252 -4.38 -0.17 11.01
C LEU A 252 -5.10 -0.51 9.71
N PHE A 253 -5.78 -1.66 9.63
CA PHE A 253 -6.61 -2.02 8.48
C PHE A 253 -7.78 -1.04 8.27
N ASP A 254 -8.45 -0.61 9.34
CA ASP A 254 -9.56 0.35 9.26
C ASP A 254 -9.06 1.72 8.77
N LEU A 255 -7.93 2.19 9.29
CA LEU A 255 -7.28 3.43 8.86
C LEU A 255 -6.83 3.36 7.40
N MET A 256 -6.31 2.23 6.93
CA MET A 256 -6.00 2.00 5.53
C MET A 256 -7.25 2.13 4.66
N ARG A 257 -8.34 1.42 5.02
CA ARG A 257 -9.61 1.47 4.29
C ARG A 257 -10.14 2.90 4.21
N LEU A 258 -10.17 3.61 5.33
CA LEU A 258 -10.64 4.99 5.40
C LEU A 258 -9.78 5.91 4.54
N ALA A 259 -8.45 5.80 4.59
CA ALA A 259 -7.55 6.61 3.78
C ALA A 259 -7.75 6.42 2.27
N LEU A 260 -8.07 5.19 1.84
CA LEU A 260 -8.38 4.88 0.44
C LEU A 260 -9.78 5.38 0.05
N GLN A 261 -10.78 5.14 0.91
CA GLN A 261 -12.17 5.56 0.72
C GLN A 261 -12.29 7.09 0.59
N THR A 262 -11.51 7.84 1.36
CA THR A 262 -11.50 9.31 1.31
C THR A 262 -10.49 9.89 0.31
N ASP A 263 -9.90 9.06 -0.56
CA ASP A 263 -8.82 9.40 -1.52
C ASP A 263 -7.70 10.25 -0.89
N SER A 264 -7.38 9.97 0.37
CA SER A 264 -6.31 10.66 1.11
C SER A 264 -4.93 10.17 0.68
N THR A 265 -4.87 8.93 0.21
CA THR A 265 -3.74 8.36 -0.55
C THR A 265 -4.23 7.28 -1.50
N ARG A 266 -3.39 6.92 -2.47
CA ARG A 266 -3.62 5.81 -3.41
C ARG A 266 -2.62 4.68 -3.26
N ILE A 267 -1.61 4.84 -2.41
CA ILE A 267 -0.55 3.86 -2.18
C ILE A 267 -0.38 3.70 -0.68
N ILE A 268 -0.56 2.47 -0.18
CA ILE A 268 -0.30 2.15 1.23
C ILE A 268 0.59 0.93 1.35
N THR A 269 1.59 1.01 2.22
CA THR A 269 2.41 -0.13 2.63
C THR A 269 2.16 -0.39 4.12
N LEU A 270 1.87 -1.62 4.51
CA LEU A 270 1.77 -2.06 5.90
C LEU A 270 2.81 -3.15 6.18
N SER A 271 3.65 -2.92 7.18
CA SER A 271 4.60 -3.91 7.68
C SER A 271 4.05 -4.52 8.98
N LEU A 272 3.58 -5.76 8.91
CA LEU A 272 3.24 -6.56 10.09
C LEU A 272 4.52 -7.19 10.63
N ASP A 273 5.40 -6.32 11.13
CA ASP A 273 6.69 -6.69 11.68
C ASP A 273 6.50 -7.60 12.90
N TRP A 274 7.47 -8.47 13.18
CA TRP A 274 7.42 -9.19 14.43
C TRP A 274 7.67 -8.23 15.60
N VAL A 275 6.96 -8.45 16.71
CA VAL A 275 7.07 -7.61 17.90
C VAL A 275 7.87 -8.32 18.99
N TYR A 276 8.64 -7.54 19.74
CA TYR A 276 9.30 -8.02 20.94
C TYR A 276 8.28 -8.17 22.08
N GLY A 277 8.46 -9.23 22.88
CA GLY A 277 7.62 -9.50 24.04
C GLY A 277 6.34 -10.25 23.70
N ALA A 278 5.56 -10.55 24.74
CA ALA A 278 4.34 -11.33 24.60
C ALA A 278 3.18 -10.47 24.10
N ILE A 279 2.45 -10.98 23.11
CA ILE A 279 1.17 -10.43 22.66
C ILE A 279 0.02 -11.32 23.10
N ARG A 280 -1.20 -10.81 22.94
CA ARG A 280 -2.44 -11.54 23.18
C ARG A 280 -3.38 -11.35 21.99
N VAL A 281 -3.95 -12.46 21.57
CA VAL A 281 -5.02 -12.55 20.58
C VAL A 281 -6.10 -13.48 21.14
N PRO A 282 -7.33 -13.46 20.61
CA PRO A 282 -8.36 -14.40 21.05
C PRO A 282 -7.87 -15.86 20.99
N GLY A 283 -7.76 -16.49 22.16
CA GLY A 283 -7.35 -17.90 22.28
C GLY A 283 -5.84 -18.18 22.35
N ALA A 284 -4.97 -17.16 22.36
CA ALA A 284 -3.53 -17.36 22.57
C ALA A 284 -2.82 -16.15 23.20
N ALA A 285 -1.75 -16.43 23.93
CA ALA A 285 -0.81 -15.44 24.43
C ALA A 285 0.62 -15.96 24.28
N GLY A 286 1.55 -15.10 23.90
CA GLY A 286 2.95 -15.47 23.72
C GLY A 286 3.70 -14.49 22.82
N GLY A 287 5.02 -14.60 22.75
CA GLY A 287 5.81 -13.78 21.84
C GLY A 287 5.72 -14.29 20.42
N TRP A 288 5.17 -13.52 19.49
CA TRP A 288 4.97 -13.94 18.10
C TRP A 288 6.27 -14.43 17.45
N HIS A 289 7.36 -13.68 17.62
CA HIS A 289 8.70 -14.08 17.17
C HIS A 289 9.17 -15.38 17.83
N THR A 290 8.99 -15.54 19.14
CA THR A 290 9.40 -16.77 19.84
C THR A 290 8.61 -17.98 19.36
N LEU A 291 7.32 -17.80 19.12
CA LEU A 291 6.42 -18.85 18.66
C LEU A 291 6.71 -19.26 17.21
N SER A 292 7.19 -18.34 16.36
CA SER A 292 7.57 -18.67 14.98
C SER A 292 8.77 -19.62 14.90
N HIS A 293 9.62 -19.66 15.93
CA HIS A 293 10.70 -20.66 16.09
C HIS A 293 10.18 -21.99 16.63
N HIS A 294 9.09 -22.51 16.04
CA HIS A 294 8.35 -23.64 16.62
C HIS A 294 9.11 -24.98 16.55
N GLY A 295 10.02 -25.18 15.60
CA GLY A 295 10.83 -26.39 15.48
C GLY A 295 10.01 -27.67 15.38
N GLY A 296 8.82 -27.58 14.78
CA GLY A 296 7.83 -28.67 14.71
C GLY A 296 7.06 -29.00 16.00
N LYS A 297 7.24 -28.23 17.09
CA LYS A 297 6.57 -28.50 18.36
C LYS A 297 5.14 -27.98 18.37
N GLU A 298 4.17 -28.89 18.53
CA GLU A 298 2.74 -28.56 18.56
C GLU A 298 2.37 -27.54 19.65
N SER A 299 3.05 -27.58 20.79
CA SER A 299 2.83 -26.62 21.88
C SER A 299 3.18 -25.16 21.51
N LEU A 300 3.98 -24.95 20.47
CA LEU A 300 4.32 -23.63 19.92
C LEU A 300 3.46 -23.32 18.68
N ILE A 301 3.20 -24.33 17.83
CA ILE A 301 2.38 -24.20 16.62
C ILE A 301 0.94 -23.80 16.97
N HIS A 302 0.33 -24.42 17.99
CA HIS A 302 -1.05 -24.11 18.35
C HIS A 302 -1.27 -22.62 18.68
N PRO A 303 -0.53 -21.99 19.63
CA PRO A 303 -0.68 -20.56 19.87
C PRO A 303 -0.21 -19.68 18.70
N LEU A 304 0.82 -20.06 17.95
CA LEU A 304 1.23 -19.36 16.71
C LEU A 304 0.06 -19.28 15.72
N SER A 305 -0.64 -20.40 15.53
CA SER A 305 -1.74 -20.50 14.56
C SER A 305 -2.93 -19.60 14.91
N ARG A 306 -3.12 -19.28 16.19
CA ARG A 306 -4.15 -18.34 16.63
C ARG A 306 -3.80 -16.90 16.27
N ILE A 307 -2.52 -16.53 16.37
CA ILE A 307 -2.02 -15.21 15.97
C ILE A 307 -2.16 -15.05 14.46
N GLU A 308 -1.67 -16.02 13.70
CA GLU A 308 -1.74 -16.03 12.23
C GLU A 308 -3.19 -16.00 11.71
N ALA A 309 -4.09 -16.78 12.32
CA ALA A 309 -5.51 -16.77 11.97
C ALA A 309 -6.19 -15.44 12.33
N ASP A 310 -5.79 -14.78 13.41
CA ASP A 310 -6.33 -13.48 13.81
C ASP A 310 -5.93 -12.36 12.83
N ILE A 311 -4.68 -12.35 12.37
CA ILE A 311 -4.20 -11.45 11.31
C ILE A 311 -5.03 -11.64 10.04
N LEU A 312 -5.24 -12.89 9.60
CA LEU A 312 -6.04 -13.19 8.41
C LEU A 312 -7.53 -12.86 8.59
N ARG A 313 -8.06 -12.94 9.82
CA ARG A 313 -9.41 -12.48 10.12
C ARG A 313 -9.56 -10.98 9.90
N HIS A 314 -8.58 -10.17 10.33
CA HIS A 314 -8.57 -8.73 10.06
C HIS A 314 -8.38 -8.42 8.58
N PHE A 315 -7.49 -9.13 7.89
CA PHE A 315 -7.33 -9.01 6.44
C PHE A 315 -8.62 -9.35 5.69
N ASN A 316 -9.33 -10.42 6.06
CA ASN A 316 -10.63 -10.77 5.49
C ASN A 316 -11.66 -9.66 5.71
N ARG A 317 -11.75 -9.13 6.93
CA ARG A 317 -12.65 -7.99 7.23
C ARG A 317 -12.32 -6.80 6.35
N PHE A 318 -11.04 -6.45 6.22
CA PHE A 318 -10.59 -5.35 5.37
C PHE A 318 -11.03 -5.51 3.92
N LEU A 319 -10.83 -6.69 3.31
CA LEU A 319 -11.27 -6.94 1.93
C LEU A 319 -12.80 -6.84 1.80
N VAL A 320 -13.55 -7.45 2.72
CA VAL A 320 -15.02 -7.43 2.70
C VAL A 320 -15.56 -6.01 2.86
N GLU A 321 -15.03 -5.23 3.78
CA GLU A 321 -15.46 -3.84 3.99
C GLU A 321 -15.08 -2.93 2.82
N MET A 322 -13.92 -3.14 2.17
CA MET A 322 -13.61 -2.43 0.94
C MET A 322 -14.56 -2.81 -0.21
N ASP A 323 -15.02 -4.06 -0.26
CA ASP A 323 -15.96 -4.49 -1.29
C ASP A 323 -17.36 -3.89 -1.11
N GLN A 324 -17.69 -3.45 0.11
CA GLN A 324 -18.97 -2.82 0.45
C GLN A 324 -18.99 -1.31 0.15
N VAL A 325 -17.84 -0.69 -0.12
CA VAL A 325 -17.76 0.73 -0.49
C VAL A 325 -17.97 0.86 -1.99
N GLU A 326 -19.10 1.45 -2.40
CA GLU A 326 -19.42 1.68 -3.80
C GLU A 326 -18.56 2.80 -4.41
N GLU A 327 -18.01 2.55 -5.60
CA GLU A 327 -17.34 3.55 -6.43
C GLU A 327 -17.88 3.50 -7.88
N THR A 328 -17.52 4.49 -8.70
CA THR A 328 -17.90 4.48 -10.11
C THR A 328 -17.30 3.27 -10.83
N GLY A 329 -18.14 2.32 -11.21
CA GLY A 329 -17.75 1.14 -12.01
C GLY A 329 -17.33 -0.08 -11.21
N GLY A 330 -17.57 -0.12 -9.90
CA GLY A 330 -17.27 -1.26 -9.04
C GLY A 330 -17.28 -0.90 -7.55
N SER A 331 -16.68 -1.73 -6.72
CA SER A 331 -16.39 -1.39 -5.32
C SER A 331 -15.00 -0.76 -5.17
N LEU A 332 -14.70 -0.18 -4.00
CA LEU A 332 -13.35 0.28 -3.65
C LEU A 332 -12.30 -0.84 -3.80
N LEU A 333 -12.68 -2.09 -3.49
CA LEU A 333 -11.83 -3.26 -3.73
C LEU A 333 -11.60 -3.50 -5.24
N ASP A 334 -12.60 -3.31 -6.09
CA ASP A 334 -12.44 -3.44 -7.56
C ASP A 334 -11.46 -2.39 -8.14
N HIS A 335 -11.29 -1.26 -7.45
CA HIS A 335 -10.33 -0.22 -7.85
C HIS A 335 -9.01 -0.25 -7.05
N THR A 336 -8.85 -1.18 -6.11
CA THR A 336 -7.67 -1.30 -5.25
C THR A 336 -7.00 -2.66 -5.39
N THR A 337 -5.77 -2.68 -5.90
CA THR A 337 -4.94 -3.90 -5.87
C THR A 337 -4.33 -4.07 -4.49
N VAL A 338 -4.60 -5.18 -3.82
CA VAL A 338 -3.99 -5.53 -2.53
C VAL A 338 -3.06 -6.71 -2.72
N VAL A 339 -1.78 -6.54 -2.36
CA VAL A 339 -0.80 -7.62 -2.30
C VAL A 339 -0.53 -7.91 -0.84
N PHE A 340 -0.96 -9.08 -0.36
CA PHE A 340 -0.60 -9.60 0.95
C PHE A 340 0.48 -10.67 0.76
N GLY A 341 1.66 -10.43 1.30
CA GLY A 341 2.82 -11.30 1.13
C GLY A 341 3.61 -11.51 2.42
N SER A 342 4.75 -12.15 2.29
CA SER A 342 5.74 -12.28 3.35
C SER A 342 7.16 -12.32 2.76
N ASN A 343 8.15 -11.99 3.57
CA ASN A 343 9.56 -12.25 3.35
C ASN A 343 9.96 -13.71 3.66
N PHE A 344 9.13 -14.44 4.41
CA PHE A 344 9.36 -15.85 4.74
C PHE A 344 8.26 -16.76 4.23
N GLU A 345 8.67 -17.99 3.94
CA GLU A 345 7.79 -19.13 3.82
C GLU A 345 7.58 -19.80 5.17
N ASP A 346 8.67 -20.13 5.86
CA ASP A 346 8.66 -20.68 7.22
C ASP A 346 9.73 -20.00 8.07
N ALA A 347 9.27 -19.19 9.03
CA ALA A 347 10.14 -18.51 9.98
C ALA A 347 10.84 -19.45 10.97
N SER A 348 10.40 -20.70 11.15
CA SER A 348 11.11 -21.65 12.01
C SER A 348 12.43 -22.12 11.39
N ASN A 349 12.50 -22.16 10.06
CA ASN A 349 13.68 -22.59 9.31
C ASN A 349 14.35 -21.45 8.55
N HIS A 350 13.83 -20.21 8.68
CA HIS A 350 14.25 -19.02 7.92
C HIS A 350 14.24 -19.24 6.40
N THR A 351 13.26 -19.99 5.89
CA THR A 351 13.16 -20.26 4.46
C THR A 351 12.49 -19.11 3.72
N CYS A 352 13.13 -18.63 2.64
CA CYS A 352 12.66 -17.49 1.83
C CYS A 352 12.22 -17.88 0.41
N HIS A 353 11.84 -19.15 0.19
CA HIS A 353 11.36 -19.67 -1.09
C HIS A 353 9.87 -20.03 -1.00
N ARG A 354 9.08 -19.99 -2.08
CA ARG A 354 7.63 -20.31 -2.04
C ARG A 354 6.87 -19.47 -0.99
N LEU A 355 7.03 -18.16 -1.11
CA LEU A 355 6.41 -17.16 -0.26
C LEU A 355 4.88 -17.20 -0.34
N PRO A 356 4.16 -17.01 0.79
CA PRO A 356 2.70 -16.94 0.82
C PRO A 356 2.24 -15.60 0.22
N VAL A 357 1.78 -15.60 -1.04
CA VAL A 357 1.40 -14.38 -1.76
C VAL A 357 -0.07 -14.44 -2.20
N ILE A 358 -0.88 -13.52 -1.68
CA ILE A 358 -2.27 -13.30 -2.08
C ILE A 358 -2.34 -11.96 -2.82
N VAL A 359 -2.98 -11.96 -3.98
CA VAL A 359 -3.36 -10.72 -4.69
C VAL A 359 -4.87 -10.62 -4.72
N ALA A 360 -5.43 -9.51 -4.24
CA ALA A 360 -6.87 -9.27 -4.17
C ALA A 360 -7.26 -7.94 -4.84
N GLY A 361 -8.50 -7.86 -5.31
CA GLY A 361 -9.10 -6.66 -5.86
C GLY A 361 -8.45 -6.18 -7.16
N GLY A 362 -8.55 -4.88 -7.42
CA GLY A 362 -7.98 -4.26 -8.62
C GLY A 362 -8.69 -4.64 -9.91
N GLY A 363 -9.90 -5.22 -9.83
CA GLY A 363 -10.77 -5.49 -10.98
C GLY A 363 -10.19 -6.53 -11.93
N TYR A 364 -9.21 -7.31 -11.49
CA TYR A 364 -8.62 -8.38 -12.29
C TYR A 364 -9.53 -9.60 -12.32
N ARG A 365 -9.42 -10.39 -13.38
CA ARG A 365 -9.96 -11.75 -13.36
C ARG A 365 -9.02 -12.66 -12.58
N HIS A 366 -9.38 -12.97 -11.34
CA HIS A 366 -8.57 -13.78 -10.45
C HIS A 366 -8.65 -15.28 -10.80
N PRO A 367 -7.53 -15.96 -11.11
CA PRO A 367 -7.49 -17.41 -11.33
C PRO A 367 -7.70 -18.27 -10.06
N GLN A 368 -8.01 -17.67 -8.92
CA GLN A 368 -8.17 -18.29 -7.59
C GLN A 368 -6.88 -18.88 -7.01
N HIS A 369 -6.25 -19.85 -7.67
CA HIS A 369 -5.02 -20.47 -7.20
C HIS A 369 -4.08 -20.76 -8.38
N THR A 370 -2.95 -20.07 -8.42
CA THR A 370 -1.86 -20.27 -9.38
C THR A 370 -0.67 -20.93 -8.69
N VAL A 371 -0.29 -22.13 -9.13
CA VAL A 371 0.94 -22.81 -8.70
C VAL A 371 1.91 -22.79 -9.86
N LEU A 372 3.05 -22.11 -9.70
CA LEU A 372 4.06 -22.04 -10.76
C LEU A 372 4.84 -23.36 -10.84
N GLU A 373 5.03 -23.90 -12.05
CA GLU A 373 5.78 -25.16 -12.24
C GLU A 373 7.25 -25.04 -11.80
N LYS A 374 7.84 -23.86 -11.96
CA LYS A 374 9.19 -23.53 -11.52
C LYS A 374 9.14 -22.32 -10.59
N PRO A 375 9.97 -22.28 -9.53
CA PRO A 375 10.10 -21.09 -8.71
C PRO A 375 10.44 -19.86 -9.55
N ALA A 376 9.79 -18.74 -9.26
CA ALA A 376 10.00 -17.47 -9.97
C ALA A 376 10.19 -16.30 -9.00
N PRO A 377 10.99 -15.27 -9.37
CA PRO A 377 11.12 -14.07 -8.54
C PRO A 377 9.77 -13.39 -8.29
N LEU A 378 9.48 -13.03 -7.04
CA LEU A 378 8.31 -12.23 -6.64
C LEU A 378 8.27 -10.91 -7.40
N CYS A 379 9.42 -10.34 -7.74
CA CYS A 379 9.52 -9.16 -8.58
C CYS A 379 8.88 -9.31 -9.97
N ASN A 380 8.63 -10.51 -10.48
CA ASN A 380 7.86 -10.70 -11.71
C ASN A 380 6.39 -10.26 -11.55
N LEU A 381 5.78 -10.52 -10.39
CA LEU A 381 4.45 -9.99 -10.06
C LEU A 381 4.50 -8.46 -9.94
N TYR A 382 5.54 -7.91 -9.31
CA TYR A 382 5.70 -6.47 -9.17
C TYR A 382 5.86 -5.77 -10.52
N LEU A 383 6.64 -6.35 -11.43
CA LEU A 383 6.78 -5.86 -12.80
C LEU A 383 5.43 -5.87 -13.54
N GLU A 384 4.65 -6.94 -13.40
CA GLU A 384 3.29 -7.00 -13.94
C GLU A 384 2.41 -5.88 -13.38
N LEU A 385 2.43 -5.64 -12.07
CA LEU A 385 1.64 -4.59 -11.43
C LEU A 385 2.03 -3.19 -11.90
N LEU A 386 3.33 -2.90 -12.08
CA LEU A 386 3.82 -1.64 -12.64
C LEU A 386 3.28 -1.41 -14.06
N GLN A 387 3.38 -2.43 -14.91
CA GLN A 387 2.90 -2.36 -16.29
C GLN A 387 1.38 -2.21 -16.38
N ARG A 388 0.62 -2.87 -15.49
CA ARG A 388 -0.83 -2.70 -15.37
C ARG A 388 -1.26 -1.30 -14.91
N HIS A 389 -0.36 -0.56 -14.26
CA HIS A 389 -0.56 0.84 -13.90
C HIS A 389 0.04 1.81 -14.92
N GLY A 390 0.30 1.34 -16.15
CA GLY A 390 0.70 2.17 -17.28
C GLY A 390 2.18 2.56 -17.28
N MET A 391 3.01 1.93 -16.47
CA MET A 391 4.44 2.21 -16.43
C MET A 391 5.18 1.37 -17.49
N GLU A 392 5.93 2.05 -18.37
CA GLU A 392 6.77 1.43 -19.39
C GLU A 392 8.13 1.01 -18.82
N VAL A 393 8.11 0.05 -17.89
CA VAL A 393 9.32 -0.49 -17.26
C VAL A 393 9.61 -1.90 -17.77
N GLY A 394 10.87 -2.15 -18.15
CA GLY A 394 11.33 -3.46 -18.64
C GLY A 394 11.79 -4.41 -17.53
N GLN A 395 12.12 -3.88 -16.36
CA GLN A 395 12.64 -4.65 -15.22
C GLN A 395 12.36 -3.92 -13.90
N PHE A 396 12.15 -4.67 -12.83
CA PHE A 396 12.10 -4.17 -11.45
C PHE A 396 12.75 -5.18 -10.51
N GLY A 397 13.65 -4.73 -9.63
CA GLY A 397 14.35 -5.61 -8.68
C GLY A 397 15.02 -6.80 -9.38
N THR A 398 14.66 -8.02 -8.96
CA THR A 398 15.15 -9.29 -9.51
C THR A 398 14.24 -9.90 -10.59
N SER A 399 13.30 -9.12 -11.15
CA SER A 399 12.38 -9.63 -12.16
C SER A 399 13.12 -10.11 -13.41
N HIS A 400 12.63 -11.18 -14.02
CA HIS A 400 13.05 -11.68 -15.33
C HIS A 400 12.00 -11.45 -16.43
N GLY A 401 10.78 -11.04 -16.06
CA GLY A 401 9.72 -10.70 -17.02
C GLY A 401 8.34 -10.65 -16.38
N ASN A 402 7.39 -10.04 -17.08
CA ASN A 402 5.98 -10.07 -16.71
C ASN A 402 5.40 -11.47 -17.00
N MET A 403 4.83 -12.11 -15.98
CA MET A 403 4.31 -13.48 -16.05
C MET A 403 2.81 -13.56 -16.36
N ASN A 404 2.09 -12.43 -16.44
CA ASN A 404 0.63 -12.37 -16.64
C ASN A 404 -0.14 -13.29 -15.66
N LEU A 405 0.23 -13.21 -14.39
CA LEU A 405 -0.34 -14.00 -13.29
C LEU A 405 -1.79 -13.60 -12.98
N LEU A 406 -2.17 -12.37 -13.31
CA LEU A 406 -3.52 -11.85 -13.13
C LEU A 406 -4.26 -11.90 -14.47
N GLY A 407 -5.57 -12.16 -14.47
CA GLY A 407 -6.36 -12.06 -15.69
C GLY A 407 -6.58 -10.60 -16.11
N SER A 408 -6.82 -10.39 -17.40
CA SER A 408 -7.38 -9.13 -17.91
C SER A 408 -8.87 -9.04 -17.67
#